data_AF-A0A5D2JHU7-F1
#
_entry.id   AF-A0A5D2JHU7-F1
#
_cell.length_a   1.000
_cell.length_b   1.000
_cell.length_c   1.000
_cell.angle_alpha   90.00
_cell.angle_beta   90.00
_cell.angle_gamma   90.00
#
_symmetry.space_group_name_H-M   'P 1'
#
loop_
_entity.id
_entity.type
_entity.pdbx_description
1 polymer ?
#
loop_
_entity_poly.entity_id
_entity_poly.type
_entity_poly.pdbx_seq_one_letter_code
_entity_poly.pdbx_strand_id
1 'polypeptide(L)' 'MHITLQKRDKGQTWSSPILGQGQLDPYSTDLEQKRLMLQRFQEENPGFDFSQAHFLGSCPDPRTFMGCIRAD' A
#
# COMPACT_ATOMS: atom_id res chain seq x y z
N MET A 1 -25.40 -1.20 -1.25
CA MET A 1 -24.75 -1.94 -0.16
C MET A 1 -23.27 -1.57 -0.17
N HIS A 2 -22.72 -1.03 0.91
CA HIS A 2 -21.28 -0.74 1.04
C HIS A 2 -20.69 -1.70 2.08
N ILE A 3 -19.59 -2.35 1.74
CA ILE A 3 -18.88 -3.29 2.60
C ILE A 3 -17.47 -2.75 2.79
N THR A 4 -17.06 -2.56 4.05
CA THR A 4 -15.71 -2.12 4.42
C THR A 4 -14.99 -3.27 5.10
N LEU A 5 -13.82 -3.64 4.59
CA LEU A 5 -12.96 -4.69 5.15
C LEU A 5 -11.64 -4.07 5.60
N GLN A 6 -11.09 -4.55 6.72
CA GLN A 6 -9.77 -4.18 7.18
C GLN A 6 -8.79 -5.32 6.91
N LYS A 7 -7.64 -5.00 6.32
CA LYS A 7 -6.57 -5.97 6.09
C LYS A 7 -5.97 -6.37 7.43
N ARG A 8 -5.72 -7.67 7.62
CA ARG A 8 -4.96 -8.18 8.76
C ARG A 8 -3.54 -7.61 8.76
N ASP A 9 -2.88 -7.67 7.61
CA ASP A 9 -1.53 -7.16 7.43
C ASP A 9 -1.55 -5.76 6.83
N LYS A 10 -1.09 -4.77 7.59
CA LYS A 10 -0.90 -3.40 7.07
C LYS A 10 0.20 -3.40 6.01
N GLY A 11 0.02 -2.59 4.97
CA GLY A 11 0.96 -2.51 3.86
C GLY A 11 0.90 -3.70 2.87
N GLN A 12 0.01 -4.68 3.04
CA GLN A 12 -0.15 -5.73 2.03
C GLN A 12 -0.95 -5.22 0.82
N THR A 13 -0.36 -5.24 -0.37
CA THR A 13 -1.11 -5.09 -1.61
C THR A 13 -1.95 -6.34 -1.86
N TRP A 14 -3.24 -6.19 -2.10
CA TRP A 14 -4.10 -7.29 -2.51
C TRP A 14 -4.29 -7.20 -4.02
N SER A 15 -3.81 -8.22 -4.74
CA SER A 15 -4.00 -8.30 -6.19
C SER A 15 -5.46 -8.47 -6.59
N SER A 16 -6.32 -8.92 -5.67
CA SER A 16 -7.76 -8.98 -5.88
C SER A 16 -8.50 -8.99 -4.53
N PRO A 17 -9.76 -8.56 -4.48
CA PRO A 17 -10.59 -8.67 -3.28
C PRO A 17 -10.93 -10.14 -2.94
N ILE A 18 -11.00 -11.01 -3.96
CA ILE A 18 -11.30 -12.44 -3.83
C ILE A 18 -10.24 -13.22 -4.60
N LEU A 19 -9.68 -14.26 -3.98
CA LEU A 19 -8.66 -15.10 -4.62
C LEU A 19 -9.19 -15.70 -5.93
N GLY A 20 -8.42 -15.55 -7.02
CA GLY A 20 -8.77 -16.11 -8.33
C GLY A 20 -9.82 -15.32 -9.12
N GLN A 21 -10.31 -14.18 -8.60
CA GLN A 21 -11.29 -13.34 -9.30
C GLN A 21 -10.78 -11.90 -9.45
N GLY A 22 -10.74 -11.38 -10.68
CA GLY A 22 -10.42 -9.97 -10.93
C GLY A 22 -9.04 -9.58 -10.43
N GLN A 23 -8.00 -10.32 -10.85
CA GLN A 23 -6.63 -9.91 -10.58
C GLN A 23 -6.36 -8.55 -11.22
N LEU A 24 -5.82 -7.65 -10.43
CA LEU A 24 -5.23 -6.40 -10.88
C LEU A 24 -4.14 -6.71 -11.90
N ASP A 25 -4.11 -5.91 -12.96
CA ASP A 25 -3.00 -5.92 -13.89
C ASP A 25 -1.71 -5.43 -13.19
N PRO A 26 -0.53 -5.71 -13.76
CA PRO A 26 0.75 -5.33 -13.16
C PRO A 26 0.90 -3.83 -12.90
N TYR A 27 0.31 -2.97 -13.76
CA TYR A 27 0.38 -1.52 -13.60
C TYR A 27 -0.48 -1.05 -12.43
N SER A 28 -1.70 -1.56 -12.32
CA SER A 28 -2.60 -1.27 -11.19
C SER A 28 -2.02 -1.76 -9.85
N THR A 29 -1.33 -2.90 -9.87
CA THR A 29 -0.62 -3.41 -8.68
C THR A 29 0.49 -2.45 -8.25
N ASP A 30 1.28 -1.95 -9.20
CA ASP A 30 2.36 -0.99 -8.95
C ASP A 30 1.82 0.34 -8.39
N LEU A 31 0.69 0.82 -8.92
CA LEU A 31 0.02 2.02 -8.43
C LEU A 31 -0.47 1.88 -6.98
N GLU A 32 -1.12 0.76 -6.65
CA GLU A 32 -1.59 0.51 -5.28
C GLU A 32 -0.42 0.36 -4.30
N GLN A 33 0.68 -0.26 -4.74
CA GLN A 33 1.89 -0.36 -3.94
C GLN A 33 2.48 1.01 -3.60
N LYS A 34 2.57 1.91 -4.59
CA LYS A 34 2.98 3.31 -4.39
C LYS A 34 2.04 4.04 -3.44
N ARG A 35 0.74 3.85 -3.59
CA ARG A 35 -0.27 4.47 -2.72
C ARG A 35 -0.09 4.05 -1.26
N LEU A 36 0.10 2.75 -1.02
CA LEU A 36 0.34 2.21 0.33
C LEU A 36 1.63 2.75 0.93
N MET A 37 2.70 2.86 0.14
CA MET A 37 3.95 3.45 0.60
C MET A 37 3.81 4.93 0.98
N LEU A 38 3.12 5.75 0.17
CA LEU A 38 2.87 7.16 0.51
C LEU A 38 2.07 7.31 1.80
N GLN A 39 1.03 6.50 1.96
CA GLN A 39 0.24 6.48 3.20
C GLN A 39 1.14 6.16 4.40
N ARG A 40 2.02 5.15 4.29
CA ARG A 40 2.97 4.83 5.36
C ARG A 40 3.95 5.96 5.66
N PHE A 41 4.52 6.60 4.64
CA PHE A 41 5.42 7.74 4.83
C PHE A 41 4.75 8.88 5.60
N GLN A 42 3.48 9.17 5.28
CA GLN A 42 2.68 10.16 5.99
C GLN A 42 2.40 9.76 7.44
N GLU A 43 2.02 8.50 7.69
CA GLU A 43 1.77 7.98 9.03
C GLU A 43 3.03 8.03 9.92
N GLU A 44 4.22 7.74 9.37
CA GLU A 44 5.47 7.72 10.13
C GLU A 44 6.10 9.11 10.30
N ASN A 45 5.77 10.08 9.45
CA ASN A 45 6.32 11.44 9.50
C ASN A 45 5.19 12.49 9.60
N PRO A 46 4.53 12.60 10.77
CA PRO A 46 3.49 13.59 10.98
C PRO A 46 4.07 15.00 10.82
N GLY A 47 3.45 15.82 9.97
CA GLY A 47 3.86 17.20 9.69
C GLY A 47 4.63 17.40 8.39
N PHE A 48 4.91 16.32 7.64
CA PHE A 48 5.45 16.42 6.28
C PHE A 48 4.34 16.14 5.24
N ASP A 49 4.23 16.98 4.21
CA ASP A 49 3.25 16.82 3.14
C ASP A 49 3.84 16.01 1.97
N PHE A 50 3.34 14.79 1.79
CA PHE A 50 3.72 13.91 0.68
C PHE A 50 2.66 13.86 -0.44
N SER A 51 1.66 14.74 -0.45
CA SER A 51 0.58 14.74 -1.44
C SER A 51 1.07 14.89 -2.89
N GLN A 52 2.21 15.55 -3.10
CA GLN A 52 2.85 15.75 -4.41
C GLN A 52 4.06 14.83 -4.64
N ALA A 53 4.35 13.90 -3.73
CA ALA A 53 5.51 13.03 -3.84
C ALA A 53 5.24 11.92 -4.88
N HIS A 54 6.24 11.66 -5.73
CA HIS A 54 6.17 10.65 -6.78
C HIS A 54 7.33 9.67 -6.66
N PHE A 55 7.07 8.38 -6.86
CA PHE A 55 8.13 7.38 -6.97
C PHE A 55 8.74 7.43 -8.36
N LEU A 56 10.04 7.74 -8.43
CA LEU A 56 10.81 7.84 -9.67
C LEU A 56 11.41 6.49 -10.13
N GLY A 57 11.10 5.39 -9.45
CA GLY A 57 11.65 4.06 -9.74
C GLY A 57 10.74 2.94 -9.24
N SER A 58 11.27 1.71 -9.19
CA SER A 58 10.55 0.56 -8.64
C SER A 58 10.21 0.82 -7.17
N CYS A 59 8.92 0.75 -6.85
CA CYS A 59 8.45 0.91 -5.49
C CYS A 59 8.89 -0.34 -4.70
N PRO A 60 9.56 -0.20 -3.55
CA PRO A 60 9.87 -1.35 -2.71
C PRO A 60 8.59 -1.87 -2.05
N ASP A 61 8.61 -3.10 -1.53
CA ASP A 61 7.43 -3.69 -0.89
C ASP A 61 7.07 -2.91 0.40
N PRO A 62 5.85 -2.33 0.48
CA PRO A 62 5.39 -1.59 1.65
C PRO A 62 5.34 -2.40 2.93
N ARG A 63 5.42 -3.73 2.87
CA ARG A 63 5.52 -4.58 4.05
C ARG A 63 6.93 -4.60 4.65
N THR A 64 7.97 -4.52 3.83
CA THR A 64 9.36 -4.82 4.25
C THR A 64 10.26 -3.61 4.33
N PHE A 65 10.00 -2.55 3.56
CA PHE A 65 10.95 -1.45 3.38
C PHE A 65 11.11 -0.52 4.60
N MET A 66 10.02 -0.16 5.29
CA MET A 66 10.03 0.88 6.34
C MET A 66 10.26 0.35 7.76
N GLY A 67 10.82 -0.84 7.91
CA GLY A 67 10.98 -1.47 9.21
C GLY A 67 9.69 -2.11 9.70
N CYS A 68 9.88 -3.19 10.46
CA CYS A 68 8.87 -4.16 10.88
C CYS A 68 7.51 -3.52 11.17
N ILE A 69 6.49 -3.94 10.40
CA ILE A 69 5.09 -3.82 10.80
C ILE A 69 5.00 -4.43 12.21
N ARG A 70 4.92 -3.60 13.24
CA ARG A 70 4.57 -4.07 14.58
C ARG A 70 3.12 -4.55 14.44
N ALA A 71 2.97 -5.86 14.27
CA ALA A 71 1.70 -6.54 14.45
C ALA A 71 1.35 -6.39 15.94
N ASP A 72 0.59 -5.36 16.26
CA ASP A 72 -0.22 -5.34 17.48
C ASP A 72 -1.49 -6.17 17.20
#